data_AF-A0A1B6F1U0-F1
#
_entry.id   AF-A0A1B6F1U0-F1
#
_cell.length_a   1.000
_cell.length_b   1.000
_cell.length_c   1.000
_cell.angle_alpha   90.00
_cell.angle_beta   90.00
_cell.angle_gamma   90.00
#
_symmetry.space_group_name_H-M   'P 1'
#
loop_
_entity.id
_entity.type
_entity.pdbx_description
1 polymer ?
#
loop_
_entity_poly.entity_id
_entity_poly.type
_entity_poly.pdbx_seq_one_letter_code
_entity_poly.pdbx_strand_id
1 'polypeptide(L)'
;MVVVYRCLWLTTAFSLWLCVLSADNSSSENEGAKCKTIFTFGYGYRQFFHMSPSSLHPVNGDLLFMKFSVKARSDAHILLSPSPSPEESEPVYEIVLGAGRNTFSDIRRRRRAATKTSAYTKDIISGTEQRGFWVRMNHEGMISVGHEGEDLPFMQWQDPDPLLILYFSFCTWSGVAGKWIYDCSSDNDSGAIEVQPVLTALDKLRQALLTNYDVYSRPVSNASQQIQIYTQIQANHIQLDAKKSVMTVGCIFTLEWYDEKMIWSPDNFDGLNVLNLVHHEIWLPELVNFNAVGKAVSPLGPAAMRVTSDGKVRWSTRSHLQTRCQLDLTQWPWDTQTCSIELGFWSQTDNLQLILFENGTKLELQKTSSEWEVLRLNAETVAVRRSWLSDLSSDDGTDDTIPTALTFTFVLKRASFGYIYVLVIPILGQTV
;
A
#
# COMPACT_ATOMS: atom_id res chain seq x y z
N MET A 1 24.66 -57.44 1.51
CA MET A 1 24.61 -58.91 1.63
C MET A 1 23.21 -59.33 1.19
N VAL A 2 23.17 -60.32 0.30
CA VAL A 2 22.05 -60.67 -0.60
C VAL A 2 20.80 -61.16 0.15
N VAL A 3 19.63 -61.10 -0.52
CA VAL A 3 18.53 -62.10 -0.61
C VAL A 3 17.18 -61.35 -0.74
N VAL A 4 16.68 -61.06 -1.96
CA VAL A 4 15.91 -61.89 -2.92
C VAL A 4 14.38 -61.69 -2.81
N TYR A 5 13.83 -61.30 -3.96
CA TYR A 5 12.45 -61.08 -4.39
C TYR A 5 11.49 -62.27 -4.21
N ARG A 6 10.17 -61.99 -4.23
CA ARG A 6 9.27 -62.57 -5.27
C ARG A 6 7.86 -61.97 -5.30
N CYS A 7 7.48 -61.48 -6.48
CA CYS A 7 6.09 -61.33 -6.92
C CYS A 7 5.46 -62.70 -7.16
N LEU A 8 4.17 -62.81 -6.85
CA LEU A 8 3.26 -63.74 -7.52
C LEU A 8 2.02 -62.97 -7.98
N TRP A 9 1.70 -63.10 -9.26
CA TRP A 9 0.43 -62.72 -9.86
C TRP A 9 -0.49 -63.95 -9.87
N LEU A 10 -1.78 -63.79 -9.54
CA LEU A 10 -2.89 -64.55 -10.13
C LEU A 10 -4.26 -63.92 -9.76
N THR A 11 -4.93 -63.44 -10.82
CA THR A 11 -6.37 -63.56 -11.14
C THR A 11 -7.46 -62.91 -10.28
N THR A 12 -8.12 -61.95 -10.94
CA THR A 12 -9.58 -61.72 -11.09
C THR A 12 -10.44 -61.17 -9.95
N ALA A 13 -11.11 -60.07 -10.33
CA ALA A 13 -12.45 -59.62 -9.94
C ALA A 13 -12.63 -58.73 -8.69
N PHE A 14 -13.08 -57.50 -8.98
CA PHE A 14 -13.96 -56.64 -8.19
C PHE A 14 -13.55 -56.30 -6.74
N SER A 15 -13.18 -55.03 -6.54
CA SER A 15 -13.92 -54.05 -5.71
C SER A 15 -12.99 -53.10 -4.91
N LEU A 16 -13.40 -51.82 -4.91
CA LEU A 16 -13.11 -50.76 -3.94
C LEU A 16 -11.63 -50.39 -3.68
N TRP A 17 -11.24 -49.28 -4.31
CA TRP A 17 -10.12 -48.44 -3.88
C TRP A 17 -10.45 -47.77 -2.54
N LEU A 18 -9.78 -48.22 -1.48
CA LEU A 18 -9.63 -47.50 -0.21
C LEU A 18 -8.15 -47.56 0.15
N CYS A 19 -7.39 -46.56 -0.31
CA CYS A 19 -6.03 -46.34 0.16
C CYS A 19 -6.09 -45.56 1.48
N VAL A 20 -5.98 -46.29 2.58
CA VAL A 20 -5.54 -45.75 3.86
C VAL A 20 -4.01 -45.64 3.77
N LEU A 21 -3.48 -44.42 3.71
CA LEU A 21 -2.05 -44.18 3.92
C LEU A 21 -1.82 -43.96 5.42
N SER A 22 -1.31 -45.02 6.06
CA SER A 22 -0.66 -44.96 7.36
C SER A 22 0.67 -44.24 7.20
N ALA A 23 0.95 -43.28 8.08
CA ALA A 23 2.21 -42.56 8.16
C ALA A 23 3.33 -43.52 8.61
N ASP A 24 4.39 -43.61 7.82
CA ASP A 24 5.68 -44.12 8.31
C ASP A 24 6.56 -42.94 8.69
N ASN A 25 6.83 -42.91 9.99
CA ASN A 25 7.63 -41.96 10.73
C ASN A 25 9.12 -42.29 10.52
N SER A 26 9.85 -41.49 9.75
CA SER A 26 11.28 -41.26 9.98
C SER A 26 11.80 -40.10 9.14
N SER A 27 11.77 -38.90 9.71
CA SER A 27 12.79 -37.90 9.41
C SER A 27 13.31 -37.39 10.74
N SER A 28 14.54 -37.78 11.03
CA SER A 28 15.37 -37.22 12.09
C SER A 28 15.34 -35.69 12.02
N GLU A 29 14.55 -35.06 12.87
CA GLU A 29 14.61 -33.63 13.10
C GLU A 29 15.91 -33.34 13.85
N ASN A 30 16.82 -32.64 13.18
CA ASN A 30 18.03 -32.09 13.79
C ASN A 30 17.63 -31.17 14.95
N GLU A 31 18.24 -31.42 16.11
CA GLU A 31 18.19 -30.59 17.31
C GLU A 31 18.59 -29.13 16.93
N GLY A 32 17.62 -28.21 17.04
CA GLY A 32 17.69 -26.89 16.42
C GLY A 32 18.23 -25.78 17.32
N ALA A 33 19.15 -24.98 16.78
CA ALA A 33 19.63 -23.73 17.36
C ALA A 33 18.48 -22.75 17.66
N LYS A 34 18.49 -22.12 18.84
CA LYS A 34 17.46 -21.13 19.26
C LYS A 34 17.70 -19.78 18.57
N CYS A 35 16.78 -19.34 17.73
CA CYS A 35 16.87 -18.05 17.00
C CYS A 35 15.76 -17.06 17.39
N LYS A 36 16.04 -15.76 17.32
CA LYS A 36 15.02 -14.70 17.45
C LYS A 36 14.32 -14.47 16.12
N THR A 37 13.02 -14.13 16.17
CA THR A 37 12.20 -13.85 14.98
C THR A 37 11.48 -12.51 15.11
N ILE A 38 11.39 -11.75 14.02
CA ILE A 38 10.60 -10.52 13.93
C ILE A 38 9.88 -10.41 12.58
N PHE A 39 8.70 -9.82 12.58
CA PHE A 39 7.92 -9.54 11.38
C PHE A 39 7.88 -8.04 11.10
N THR A 40 8.05 -7.66 9.84
CA THR A 40 8.00 -6.27 9.39
C THR A 40 6.96 -6.11 8.30
N PHE A 41 6.29 -4.96 8.26
CA PHE A 41 5.37 -4.61 7.19
C PHE A 41 5.42 -3.11 6.93
N GLY A 42 5.75 -2.73 5.69
CA GLY A 42 5.86 -1.35 5.28
C GLY A 42 7.13 -0.65 5.78
N TYR A 43 7.39 0.52 5.17
CA TYR A 43 8.60 1.28 5.44
C TYR A 43 8.53 2.03 6.77
N GLY A 44 9.62 1.98 7.53
CA GLY A 44 9.77 2.69 8.80
C GLY A 44 10.32 1.77 9.88
N TYR A 45 11.44 2.16 10.46
CA TYR A 45 12.10 1.44 11.54
C TYR A 45 11.38 1.71 12.86
N ARG A 46 10.50 0.80 13.28
CA ARG A 46 9.63 0.98 14.46
C ARG A 46 10.23 0.42 15.74
N GLN A 47 11.09 -0.59 15.62
CA GLN A 47 11.68 -1.30 16.75
C GLN A 47 13.18 -1.40 16.57
N PHE A 48 13.94 -0.95 17.57
CA PHE A 48 15.39 -1.00 17.61
C PHE A 48 15.85 -2.01 18.65
N PHE A 49 16.86 -2.78 18.29
CA PHE A 49 17.43 -3.84 19.10
C PHE A 49 18.87 -3.49 19.41
N HIS A 50 19.31 -3.79 20.62
CA HIS A 50 20.73 -3.77 20.96
C HIS A 50 21.46 -4.88 20.20
N MET A 51 22.65 -4.57 19.70
CA MET A 51 23.57 -5.58 19.21
C MET A 51 23.92 -6.57 20.31
N SER A 52 23.88 -7.86 19.97
CA SER A 52 24.32 -8.90 20.88
C SER A 52 25.83 -8.80 21.11
N PRO A 53 26.34 -9.10 22.32
CA PRO A 53 27.78 -9.08 22.60
C PRO A 53 28.58 -10.04 21.69
N SER A 54 27.95 -11.10 21.19
CA SER A 54 28.56 -12.03 20.22
C SER A 54 28.68 -11.45 18.81
N SER A 55 27.83 -10.49 18.45
CA SER A 55 27.92 -9.76 17.18
C SER A 55 28.91 -8.60 17.22
N LEU A 56 29.23 -8.08 18.42
CA LEU A 56 30.23 -7.04 18.61
C LEU A 56 31.59 -7.68 18.90
N HIS A 57 32.65 -7.22 18.25
CA HIS A 57 34.01 -7.76 18.44
C HIS A 57 34.10 -9.29 18.30
N PRO A 58 33.63 -9.88 17.18
CA PRO A 58 33.84 -11.30 16.94
C PRO A 58 35.32 -11.68 16.99
N VAL A 59 35.59 -12.93 17.37
CA VAL A 59 36.93 -13.52 17.61
C VAL A 59 37.91 -13.30 16.44
N ASN A 60 37.41 -12.99 15.24
CA ASN A 60 38.18 -12.80 14.00
C ASN A 60 38.64 -11.35 13.73
N GLY A 61 38.54 -10.44 14.72
CA GLY A 61 39.08 -9.08 14.59
C GLY A 61 38.20 -8.13 13.77
N ASP A 62 36.90 -8.39 13.67
CA ASP A 62 35.94 -7.43 13.13
C ASP A 62 35.34 -6.58 14.25
N LEU A 63 34.76 -5.43 13.90
CA LEU A 63 33.96 -4.63 14.83
C LEU A 63 32.54 -5.20 14.98
N LEU A 64 31.99 -5.68 13.87
CA LEU A 64 30.62 -6.20 13.81
C LEU A 64 30.58 -7.43 12.90
N PHE A 65 29.89 -8.47 13.36
CA PHE A 65 29.46 -9.57 12.52
C PHE A 65 28.05 -10.01 12.93
N MET A 66 27.10 -9.80 12.03
CA MET A 66 25.70 -10.15 12.21
C MET A 66 25.29 -11.17 11.16
N LYS A 67 24.63 -12.24 11.60
CA LYS A 67 23.90 -13.18 10.73
C LYS A 67 22.40 -12.99 10.90
N PHE A 68 21.69 -13.04 9.79
CA PHE A 68 20.23 -13.02 9.78
C PHE A 68 19.73 -13.72 8.53
N SER A 69 18.46 -14.10 8.53
CA SER A 69 17.76 -14.51 7.33
C SER A 69 16.47 -13.73 7.18
N VAL A 70 16.02 -13.59 5.94
CA VAL A 70 14.77 -12.90 5.61
C VAL A 70 13.97 -13.68 4.58
N LYS A 71 12.65 -13.72 4.79
CA LYS A 71 11.64 -14.11 3.80
C LYS A 71 10.79 -12.89 3.49
N ALA A 72 10.97 -12.33 2.29
CA ALA A 72 10.28 -11.15 1.78
C ALA A 72 10.34 -11.14 0.25
N ARG A 73 9.29 -10.64 -0.40
CA ARG A 73 9.21 -10.62 -1.88
C ARG A 73 10.19 -9.64 -2.55
N SER A 74 10.54 -8.55 -1.86
CA SER A 74 11.48 -7.53 -2.32
C SER A 74 11.82 -6.58 -1.16
N ASP A 75 12.79 -5.69 -1.39
CA ASP A 75 13.09 -4.51 -0.58
C ASP A 75 13.09 -4.79 0.94
N ALA A 76 14.04 -5.62 1.38
CA ALA A 76 14.29 -5.92 2.78
C ALA A 76 15.36 -4.96 3.31
N HIS A 77 15.02 -4.17 4.33
CA HIS A 77 15.87 -3.09 4.83
C HIS A 77 16.41 -3.41 6.22
N ILE A 78 17.73 -3.26 6.38
CA ILE A 78 18.44 -3.38 7.65
C ILE A 78 19.05 -2.01 7.96
N LEU A 79 18.79 -1.51 9.17
CA LEU A 79 19.39 -0.29 9.67
C LEU A 79 20.38 -0.62 10.78
N LEU A 80 21.59 -0.10 10.69
CA LEU A 80 22.59 -0.13 11.75
C LEU A 80 22.81 1.28 12.26
N SER A 81 22.77 1.48 13.57
CA SER A 81 22.85 2.81 14.18
C SER A 81 23.66 2.86 15.48
N PRO A 82 24.28 4.01 15.79
CA PRO A 82 24.81 4.31 17.12
C PRO A 82 23.71 4.54 18.18
N SER A 83 22.49 4.91 17.79
CA SER A 83 21.40 5.29 18.70
C SER A 83 20.14 4.42 18.52
N PRO A 84 19.30 4.28 19.56
CA PRO A 84 18.09 3.45 19.52
C PRO A 84 16.92 4.08 18.75
N SER A 85 17.03 5.34 18.31
CA SER A 85 15.99 6.01 17.54
C SER A 85 16.60 7.19 16.79
N PRO A 86 17.38 6.95 15.72
CA PRO A 86 18.06 8.03 15.04
C PRO A 86 17.08 8.85 14.21
N GLU A 87 17.28 10.16 14.16
CA GLU A 87 16.53 11.07 13.29
C GLU A 87 16.86 10.78 11.81
N GLU A 88 16.04 11.27 10.87
CA GLU A 88 16.32 11.05 9.43
C GLU A 88 17.60 11.73 8.94
N SER A 89 18.00 12.82 9.61
CA SER A 89 19.23 13.57 9.33
C SER A 89 20.49 12.88 9.88
N GLU A 90 20.33 11.97 10.84
CA GLU A 90 21.45 11.36 11.55
C GLU A 90 22.19 10.30 10.73
N PRO A 91 23.51 10.19 10.91
CA PRO A 91 24.33 9.20 10.23
C PRO A 91 23.98 7.78 10.70
N VAL A 92 23.68 6.90 9.74
CA VAL A 92 23.34 5.48 9.95
C VAL A 92 23.89 4.63 8.79
N TYR A 93 23.81 3.31 8.87
CA TYR A 93 23.93 2.46 7.68
C TYR A 93 22.57 1.85 7.35
N GLU A 94 22.05 2.14 6.17
CA GLU A 94 20.86 1.48 5.62
C GLU A 94 21.31 0.52 4.52
N ILE A 95 21.14 -0.78 4.76
CA ILE A 95 21.43 -1.85 3.81
C ILE A 95 20.09 -2.33 3.26
N VAL A 96 19.95 -2.35 1.93
CA VAL A 96 18.73 -2.78 1.26
C VAL A 96 19.03 -3.99 0.41
N LEU A 97 18.36 -5.11 0.70
CA LEU A 97 18.43 -6.34 -0.07
C LEU A 97 17.23 -6.44 -1.00
N GLY A 98 17.48 -6.77 -2.27
CA GLY A 98 16.42 -6.96 -3.25
C GLY A 98 15.60 -5.69 -3.54
N ALA A 99 16.26 -4.54 -3.58
CA ALA A 99 15.70 -3.29 -4.07
C ALA A 99 15.27 -3.38 -5.54
N GLY A 100 14.42 -2.45 -5.96
CA GLY A 100 14.00 -2.35 -7.36
C GLY A 100 13.23 -3.58 -7.83
N ARG A 101 12.31 -4.07 -6.99
CA ARG A 101 11.58 -5.33 -7.21
C ARG A 101 12.52 -6.54 -7.25
N ASN A 102 13.43 -6.63 -6.29
CA ASN A 102 14.35 -7.75 -6.13
C ASN A 102 15.38 -7.87 -7.27
N THR A 103 15.90 -6.75 -7.77
CA THR A 103 16.88 -6.72 -8.88
C THR A 103 18.28 -6.29 -8.48
N PHE A 104 18.41 -5.47 -7.43
CA PHE A 104 19.70 -5.00 -6.93
C PHE A 104 19.68 -4.84 -5.41
N SER A 105 20.86 -4.65 -4.81
CA SER A 105 21.03 -4.37 -3.38
C SER A 105 21.92 -3.15 -3.19
N ASP A 106 21.68 -2.37 -2.14
CA ASP A 106 22.33 -1.08 -1.90
C ASP A 106 22.86 -0.96 -0.46
N ILE A 107 23.94 -0.20 -0.28
CA ILE A 107 24.33 0.37 1.02
C ILE A 107 24.20 1.91 0.95
N ARG A 108 23.60 2.50 1.98
CA ARG A 108 23.40 3.94 2.13
C ARG A 108 23.91 4.41 3.48
N ARG A 109 24.37 5.66 3.54
CA ARG A 109 24.93 6.30 4.75
C ARG A 109 23.90 7.07 5.59
N ARG A 110 22.67 7.16 5.10
CA ARG A 110 21.50 7.77 5.72
C ARG A 110 20.25 7.12 5.15
N ARG A 111 19.14 7.21 5.88
CA ARG A 111 17.83 6.71 5.41
C ARG A 111 17.42 7.43 4.14
N ARG A 112 17.03 6.69 3.09
CA ARG A 112 16.57 7.24 1.80
C ARG A 112 17.55 8.20 1.13
N ALA A 113 18.84 8.10 1.46
CA ALA A 113 19.88 8.94 0.87
C ALA A 113 20.48 8.30 -0.37
N ALA A 114 21.39 9.03 -1.02
CA ALA A 114 22.16 8.53 -2.14
C ALA A 114 22.92 7.25 -1.77
N THR A 115 22.82 6.25 -2.64
CA THR A 115 23.51 4.98 -2.56
C THR A 115 25.03 5.17 -2.61
N LYS A 116 25.76 4.46 -1.75
CA LYS A 116 27.23 4.47 -1.70
C LYS A 116 27.84 3.34 -2.52
N THR A 117 27.19 2.18 -2.51
CA THR A 117 27.51 1.05 -3.37
C THR A 117 26.23 0.31 -3.72
N SER A 118 26.20 -0.30 -4.89
CA SER A 118 25.09 -1.08 -5.39
C SER A 118 25.62 -2.35 -6.05
N ALA A 119 24.92 -3.46 -5.87
CA ALA A 119 25.24 -4.73 -6.50
C ALA A 119 24.01 -5.25 -7.26
N TYR A 120 24.23 -5.80 -8.46
CA TYR A 120 23.17 -6.49 -9.18
C TYR A 120 22.91 -7.85 -8.53
N THR A 121 21.73 -8.01 -7.93
CA THR A 121 21.38 -9.15 -7.08
C THR A 121 19.95 -9.57 -7.36
N LYS A 122 19.73 -10.01 -8.61
CA LYS A 122 18.39 -10.42 -9.04
C LYS A 122 17.93 -11.64 -8.26
N ASP A 123 16.69 -11.59 -7.79
CA ASP A 123 16.03 -12.65 -7.04
C ASP A 123 16.82 -13.09 -5.79
N ILE A 124 17.52 -12.16 -5.12
CA ILE A 124 18.40 -12.50 -3.99
C ILE A 124 17.59 -12.92 -2.75
N ILE A 125 16.47 -12.26 -2.48
CA ILE A 125 15.50 -12.62 -1.44
C ILE A 125 14.28 -13.34 -2.04
N SER A 126 13.48 -14.02 -1.22
CA SER A 126 12.31 -14.77 -1.70
C SER A 126 11.09 -14.52 -0.82
N GLY A 127 9.93 -14.38 -1.44
CA GLY A 127 8.64 -14.30 -0.75
C GLY A 127 8.16 -15.65 -0.22
N THR A 128 8.74 -16.76 -0.68
CA THR A 128 8.33 -18.13 -0.32
C THR A 128 9.33 -18.81 0.61
N GLU A 129 10.62 -18.51 0.46
CA GLU A 129 11.73 -19.17 1.15
C GLU A 129 12.44 -18.22 2.11
N GLN A 130 12.92 -18.76 3.23
CA GLN A 130 13.80 -18.06 4.15
C GLN A 130 15.23 -18.09 3.58
N ARG A 131 15.86 -16.92 3.39
CA ARG A 131 17.22 -16.84 2.84
C ARG A 131 18.18 -16.13 3.78
N GLY A 132 19.34 -16.73 4.02
CA GLY A 132 20.34 -16.28 4.99
C GLY A 132 21.41 -15.35 4.41
N PHE A 133 21.84 -14.40 5.22
CA PHE A 133 22.81 -13.36 4.90
C PHE A 133 23.68 -13.04 6.12
N TRP A 134 24.80 -12.39 5.87
CA TRP A 134 25.62 -11.79 6.90
C TRP A 134 26.02 -10.36 6.54
N VAL A 135 26.25 -9.56 7.58
CA VAL A 135 26.83 -8.22 7.49
C VAL A 135 28.04 -8.17 8.41
N ARG A 136 29.16 -7.70 7.87
CA ARG A 136 30.44 -7.58 8.55
C ARG A 136 30.95 -6.15 8.47
N MET A 137 31.52 -5.65 9.55
CA MET A 137 32.24 -4.38 9.57
C MET A 137 33.62 -4.56 10.22
N ASN A 138 34.69 -4.23 9.52
CA ASN A 138 36.05 -4.34 10.06
C ASN A 138 36.52 -3.05 10.77
N HIS A 139 37.69 -3.09 11.41
CA HIS A 139 38.28 -1.92 12.08
C HIS A 139 38.65 -0.77 11.15
N GLU A 140 38.83 -1.04 9.86
CA GLU A 140 39.17 -0.02 8.86
C GLU A 140 37.92 0.74 8.37
N GLY A 141 36.71 0.29 8.71
CA GLY A 141 35.46 0.91 8.25
C GLY A 141 34.83 0.28 7.01
N MET A 142 35.31 -0.90 6.60
CA MET A 142 34.76 -1.64 5.48
C MET A 142 33.51 -2.39 5.90
N ILE A 143 32.39 -2.08 5.26
CA ILE A 143 31.10 -2.75 5.44
C ILE A 143 30.90 -3.71 4.29
N SER A 144 30.69 -4.98 4.61
CA SER A 144 30.57 -6.06 3.65
C SER A 144 29.31 -6.87 3.91
N VAL A 145 28.63 -7.27 2.84
CA VAL A 145 27.38 -8.04 2.87
C VAL A 145 27.52 -9.26 1.97
N GLY A 146 27.15 -10.43 2.49
CA GLY A 146 27.26 -11.70 1.77
C GLY A 146 26.16 -12.70 2.13
N HIS A 147 26.17 -13.84 1.42
CA HIS A 147 25.25 -14.95 1.64
C HIS A 147 25.66 -15.81 2.81
N GLU A 148 24.69 -16.31 3.58
CA GLU A 148 24.99 -17.30 4.62
C GLU A 148 25.63 -18.55 4.00
N GLY A 149 26.80 -18.94 4.53
CA GLY A 149 27.58 -20.07 4.02
C GLY A 149 28.65 -19.69 2.99
N GLU A 150 28.66 -18.45 2.51
CA GLU A 150 29.70 -17.93 1.61
C GLU A 150 30.60 -16.93 2.35
N ASP A 151 31.92 -17.01 2.16
CA ASP A 151 32.87 -16.07 2.80
C ASP A 151 33.04 -14.77 2.00
N LEU A 152 32.75 -14.79 0.70
CA LEU A 152 32.93 -13.64 -0.17
C LEU A 152 31.69 -12.73 -0.15
N PRO A 153 31.85 -11.41 0.05
CA PRO A 153 30.73 -10.48 -0.05
C PRO A 153 30.32 -10.27 -1.51
N PHE A 154 29.02 -10.14 -1.76
CA PHE A 154 28.50 -9.67 -3.05
C PHE A 154 28.43 -8.14 -3.11
N MET A 155 28.53 -7.46 -1.96
CA MET A 155 28.48 -6.01 -1.86
C MET A 155 29.38 -5.51 -0.72
N GLN A 156 30.19 -4.50 -0.99
CA GLN A 156 31.06 -3.89 0.01
C GLN A 156 31.26 -2.39 -0.23
N TRP A 157 31.49 -1.64 0.85
CA TRP A 157 31.78 -0.21 0.82
C TRP A 157 32.70 0.19 1.97
N GLN A 158 33.68 1.03 1.67
CA GLN A 158 34.62 1.58 2.63
C GLN A 158 34.12 2.94 3.12
N ASP A 159 33.74 3.05 4.39
CA ASP A 159 33.39 4.33 5.00
C ASP A 159 34.68 5.07 5.43
N PRO A 160 34.89 6.33 5.01
CA PRO A 160 35.99 7.15 5.54
C PRO A 160 35.79 7.61 6.99
N ASP A 161 34.55 7.59 7.51
CA ASP A 161 34.21 7.98 8.88
C ASP A 161 33.29 6.94 9.55
N PRO A 162 33.85 5.82 10.03
CA PRO A 162 33.09 4.65 10.49
C PRO A 162 32.31 4.93 11.78
N LEU A 163 31.06 4.45 11.83
CA LEU A 163 30.22 4.57 13.02
C LEU A 163 30.45 3.45 14.02
N LEU A 164 30.31 3.78 15.31
CA LEU A 164 30.12 2.78 16.36
C LEU A 164 28.67 2.29 16.33
N ILE A 165 28.47 1.05 15.87
CA ILE A 165 27.14 0.44 15.80
C ILE A 165 26.79 -0.24 17.12
N LEU A 166 25.72 0.23 17.75
CA LEU A 166 25.20 -0.32 19.00
C LEU A 166 23.80 -0.91 18.84
N TYR A 167 23.08 -0.48 17.81
CA TYR A 167 21.70 -0.85 17.55
C TYR A 167 21.47 -1.29 16.11
N PHE A 168 20.44 -2.11 15.92
CA PHE A 168 19.89 -2.40 14.61
C PHE A 168 18.37 -2.37 14.59
N SER A 169 17.82 -2.27 13.38
CA SER A 169 16.41 -2.40 13.12
C SER A 169 16.17 -3.04 11.76
N PHE A 170 15.02 -3.68 11.61
CA PHE A 170 14.55 -4.22 10.34
C PHE A 170 13.29 -3.49 9.90
N CYS A 171 13.15 -3.26 8.61
CA CYS A 171 11.87 -2.95 7.99
C CYS A 171 11.84 -3.49 6.55
N THR A 172 10.72 -3.32 5.88
CA THR A 172 10.53 -3.69 4.47
C THR A 172 9.96 -2.50 3.72
N TRP A 173 9.95 -2.51 2.39
CA TRP A 173 9.29 -1.42 1.66
C TRP A 173 7.77 -1.40 1.88
N SER A 174 7.13 -0.28 1.54
CA SER A 174 5.68 -0.11 1.61
C SER A 174 4.96 -1.26 0.90
N GLY A 175 4.02 -1.90 1.60
CA GLY A 175 3.26 -3.04 1.07
C GLY A 175 4.08 -4.34 0.94
N VAL A 176 5.26 -4.44 1.53
CA VAL A 176 6.02 -5.69 1.59
C VAL A 176 6.06 -6.21 3.02
N ALA A 177 5.70 -7.47 3.21
CA ALA A 177 5.91 -8.17 4.46
C ALA A 177 7.28 -8.87 4.47
N GLY A 178 7.92 -8.86 5.64
CA GLY A 178 9.16 -9.57 5.88
C GLY A 178 9.08 -10.40 7.15
N LYS A 179 9.53 -11.65 7.09
CA LYS A 179 9.85 -12.48 8.26
C LYS A 179 11.36 -12.57 8.40
N TRP A 180 11.88 -12.12 9.53
CA TRP A 180 13.31 -12.07 9.82
C TRP A 180 13.65 -13.04 10.93
N ILE A 181 14.78 -13.74 10.80
CA ILE A 181 15.34 -14.60 11.84
C ILE A 181 16.78 -14.14 12.08
N TYR A 182 17.17 -13.92 13.34
CA TYR A 182 18.48 -13.37 13.70
C TYR A 182 18.91 -13.87 15.09
N ASP A 183 20.16 -13.60 15.50
CA ASP A 183 20.71 -14.00 16.80
C ASP A 183 20.47 -15.50 17.13
N CYS A 184 20.80 -16.38 16.20
CA CYS A 184 20.75 -17.83 16.43
C CYS A 184 21.86 -18.27 17.41
N SER A 185 21.48 -18.81 18.55
CA SER A 185 22.40 -19.34 19.56
C SER A 185 22.69 -20.82 19.28
N SER A 186 23.96 -21.19 19.16
CA SER A 186 24.43 -22.57 19.26
C SER A 186 24.53 -22.95 20.74
N ASP A 187 23.79 -23.96 21.19
CA ASP A 187 23.57 -24.28 22.60
C ASP A 187 24.86 -24.44 23.43
N ASN A 188 24.93 -23.68 24.53
CA ASN A 188 25.37 -24.20 25.83
C ASN A 188 24.80 -23.37 26.98
N ASP A 189 23.53 -22.96 26.88
CA ASP A 189 22.79 -22.48 28.04
C ASP A 189 21.37 -23.06 28.05
N SER A 190 21.19 -23.96 28.99
CA SER A 190 19.99 -24.73 29.25
C SER A 190 18.81 -23.83 29.62
N GLY A 191 17.67 -24.04 28.95
CA GLY A 191 16.36 -23.60 29.43
C GLY A 191 16.06 -22.11 29.30
N ALA A 192 15.81 -21.64 28.08
CA ALA A 192 15.05 -20.41 27.85
C ALA A 192 13.91 -20.71 26.88
N ILE A 193 12.70 -20.53 27.39
CA ILE A 193 11.43 -20.65 26.70
C ILE A 193 11.41 -19.66 25.53
N GLU A 194 10.87 -20.06 24.39
CA GLU A 194 10.51 -19.18 23.28
C GLU A 194 9.68 -18.01 23.82
N VAL A 195 10.31 -16.87 24.11
CA VAL A 195 9.56 -15.63 24.32
C VAL A 195 9.19 -15.16 22.93
N GLN A 196 8.18 -15.80 22.34
CA GLN A 196 7.41 -15.10 21.32
C GLN A 196 7.03 -13.76 21.95
N PRO A 197 7.29 -12.61 21.30
CA PRO A 197 6.68 -11.38 21.77
C PRO A 197 5.20 -11.69 21.92
N VAL A 198 4.61 -11.36 23.06
CA VAL A 198 3.19 -11.62 23.29
C VAL A 198 2.44 -10.75 22.29
N LEU A 199 2.17 -11.32 21.12
CA LEU A 199 1.48 -10.64 20.03
C LEU A 199 0.05 -10.45 20.50
N THR A 200 -0.41 -9.20 20.44
CA THR A 200 -1.82 -8.92 20.65
C THR A 200 -2.64 -9.67 19.58
N ALA A 201 -3.92 -9.92 19.84
CA ALA A 201 -4.80 -10.48 18.81
C ALA A 201 -4.80 -9.63 17.52
N LEU A 202 -4.64 -8.31 17.66
CA LEU A 202 -4.51 -7.40 16.53
C LEU A 202 -3.22 -7.64 15.73
N ASP A 203 -2.09 -7.85 16.40
CA ASP A 203 -0.82 -8.13 15.73
C ASP A 203 -0.89 -9.46 14.97
N LYS A 204 -1.48 -10.49 15.60
CA LYS A 204 -1.71 -11.80 14.96
C LYS A 204 -2.62 -11.68 13.74
N LEU A 205 -3.70 -10.90 13.84
CA LEU A 205 -4.63 -10.66 12.74
C LEU A 205 -3.95 -9.94 11.57
N ARG A 206 -3.24 -8.85 11.87
CA ARG A 206 -2.50 -8.09 10.86
C ARG A 206 -1.45 -8.94 10.17
N GLN A 207 -0.73 -9.74 10.94
CA GLN A 207 0.25 -10.67 10.39
C GLN A 207 -0.41 -11.73 9.49
N ALA A 208 -1.51 -12.34 9.93
CA ALA A 208 -2.21 -13.36 9.16
C ALA A 208 -2.70 -12.84 7.80
N LEU A 209 -3.26 -11.63 7.78
CA LEU A 209 -3.84 -11.05 6.56
C LEU A 209 -2.78 -10.41 5.65
N LEU A 210 -1.85 -9.63 6.20
CA LEU A 210 -0.99 -8.76 5.40
C LEU A 210 0.32 -9.43 4.94
N THR A 211 0.74 -10.55 5.54
CA THR A 211 2.05 -11.16 5.24
C THR A 211 2.16 -11.62 3.78
N ASN A 212 1.08 -12.16 3.22
CA ASN A 212 1.06 -12.66 1.84
C ASN A 212 0.12 -11.85 0.94
N TYR A 213 -0.33 -10.69 1.41
CA TYR A 213 -1.23 -9.84 0.64
C TYR A 213 -0.44 -9.11 -0.45
N ASP A 214 -0.79 -9.36 -1.71
CA ASP A 214 -0.23 -8.60 -2.84
C ASP A 214 -1.12 -7.40 -3.19
N VAL A 215 -0.64 -6.21 -2.82
CA VAL A 215 -1.29 -4.90 -3.08
C VAL A 215 -1.54 -4.58 -4.55
N TYR A 216 -0.85 -5.23 -5.48
CA TYR A 216 -1.06 -5.01 -6.93
C TYR A 216 -2.11 -5.95 -7.52
N SER A 217 -2.45 -7.03 -6.80
CA SER A 217 -3.40 -8.04 -7.26
C SER A 217 -4.82 -7.68 -6.84
N ARG A 218 -5.74 -7.62 -7.81
CA ARG A 218 -7.17 -7.38 -7.53
C ARG A 218 -7.68 -8.36 -6.46
N PRO A 219 -8.49 -7.91 -5.50
CA PRO A 219 -8.94 -8.71 -4.37
C PRO A 219 -10.13 -9.63 -4.71
N VAL A 220 -10.00 -10.39 -5.80
CA VAL A 220 -10.98 -11.38 -6.26
C VAL A 220 -10.29 -12.73 -6.43
N SER A 221 -10.99 -13.80 -6.08
CA SER A 221 -10.53 -15.17 -6.26
C SER A 221 -10.56 -15.56 -7.75
N ASN A 222 -11.54 -15.05 -8.49
CA ASN A 222 -11.67 -15.25 -9.92
C ASN A 222 -11.28 -13.97 -10.69
N ALA A 223 -10.23 -14.06 -11.51
CA ALA A 223 -9.74 -12.92 -12.29
C ALA A 223 -10.76 -12.36 -13.29
N SER A 224 -11.74 -13.15 -13.73
CA SER A 224 -12.80 -12.70 -14.66
C SER A 224 -13.93 -11.93 -13.94
N GLN A 225 -13.95 -11.92 -12.61
CA GLN A 225 -14.98 -11.24 -11.84
C GLN A 225 -14.74 -9.73 -11.84
N GLN A 226 -15.80 -8.97 -12.08
CA GLN A 226 -15.80 -7.52 -11.99
C GLN A 226 -15.94 -7.09 -10.52
N ILE A 227 -15.15 -6.10 -10.10
CA ILE A 227 -15.26 -5.54 -8.74
C ILE A 227 -16.22 -4.36 -8.78
N GLN A 228 -17.24 -4.43 -7.92
CA GLN A 228 -18.16 -3.34 -7.69
C GLN A 228 -17.64 -2.44 -6.58
N ILE A 229 -17.48 -1.16 -6.90
CA ILE A 229 -16.99 -0.12 -5.99
C ILE A 229 -18.14 0.84 -5.77
N TYR A 230 -18.70 0.82 -4.58
CA TYR A 230 -19.79 1.71 -4.19
C TYR A 230 -19.22 3.06 -3.74
N THR A 231 -19.89 4.15 -4.13
CA THR A 231 -19.42 5.50 -3.84
C THR A 231 -20.52 6.43 -3.33
N GLN A 232 -20.12 7.31 -2.42
CA GLN A 232 -20.94 8.37 -1.85
C GLN A 232 -20.16 9.68 -1.81
N ILE A 233 -20.81 10.77 -2.19
CA ILE A 233 -20.35 12.14 -2.01
C ILE A 233 -21.25 12.88 -1.02
N GLN A 234 -20.63 13.50 -0.01
CA GLN A 234 -21.28 14.42 0.92
C GLN A 234 -20.61 15.78 0.80
N ALA A 235 -21.19 16.67 -0.01
CA ALA A 235 -20.65 18.00 -0.23
C ALA A 235 -21.03 18.95 0.92
N ASN A 236 -20.03 19.63 1.48
CA ASN A 236 -20.19 20.56 2.60
C ASN A 236 -19.79 22.00 2.26
N HIS A 237 -19.06 22.19 1.17
CA HIS A 237 -18.64 23.48 0.68
C HIS A 237 -18.62 23.47 -0.85
N ILE A 238 -19.17 24.51 -1.47
CA ILE A 238 -19.16 24.68 -2.93
C ILE A 238 -18.85 26.15 -3.23
N GLN A 239 -17.87 26.36 -4.10
CA GLN A 239 -17.50 27.67 -4.59
C GLN A 239 -17.30 27.61 -6.10
N LEU A 240 -17.81 28.60 -6.83
CA LEU A 240 -17.57 28.77 -8.25
C LEU A 240 -16.86 30.11 -8.49
N ASP A 241 -15.61 30.03 -8.96
CA ASP A 241 -14.87 31.19 -9.43
C ASP A 241 -15.22 31.43 -10.90
N ALA A 242 -16.08 32.42 -11.13
CA ALA A 242 -16.56 32.76 -12.47
C ALA A 242 -15.47 33.33 -13.38
N LYS A 243 -14.41 33.91 -12.83
CA LYS A 243 -13.30 34.47 -13.63
C LYS A 243 -12.34 33.37 -14.09
N LYS A 244 -12.12 32.37 -13.25
CA LYS A 244 -11.27 31.22 -13.58
C LYS A 244 -12.03 30.10 -14.26
N SER A 245 -13.37 30.13 -14.25
CA SER A 245 -14.23 29.04 -14.71
C SER A 245 -13.94 27.73 -13.96
N VAL A 246 -13.75 27.84 -12.64
CA VAL A 246 -13.39 26.71 -11.77
C VAL A 246 -14.39 26.56 -10.64
N MET A 247 -14.97 25.37 -10.52
CA MET A 247 -15.75 24.96 -9.37
C MET A 247 -14.85 24.21 -8.37
N THR A 248 -14.89 24.61 -7.10
CA THR A 248 -14.25 23.91 -5.98
C THR A 248 -15.33 23.32 -5.08
N VAL A 249 -15.29 22.01 -4.87
CA VAL A 249 -16.20 21.29 -3.98
C VAL A 249 -15.39 20.68 -2.83
N GLY A 250 -15.66 21.14 -1.62
CA GLY A 250 -15.27 20.46 -0.39
C GLY A 250 -16.30 19.39 -0.05
N CYS A 251 -15.86 18.14 0.10
CA CYS A 251 -16.75 17.03 0.40
C CYS A 251 -16.08 15.97 1.29
N ILE A 252 -16.92 15.11 1.87
CA ILE A 252 -16.50 13.80 2.34
C ILE A 252 -16.82 12.83 1.20
N PHE A 253 -15.78 12.19 0.68
CA PHE A 253 -15.89 11.21 -0.40
C PHE A 253 -15.63 9.82 0.18
N THR A 254 -16.54 8.89 -0.08
CA THR A 254 -16.47 7.52 0.44
C THR A 254 -16.49 6.51 -0.68
N LEU A 255 -15.57 5.56 -0.63
CA LEU A 255 -15.59 4.32 -1.39
C LEU A 255 -15.83 3.13 -0.47
N GLU A 256 -16.50 2.13 -1.02
CA GLU A 256 -16.74 0.85 -0.35
C GLU A 256 -16.67 -0.28 -1.37
N TRP A 257 -15.89 -1.30 -1.06
CA TRP A 257 -15.74 -2.49 -1.91
C TRP A 257 -15.54 -3.73 -1.05
N TYR A 258 -15.60 -4.89 -1.69
CA TYR A 258 -15.36 -6.17 -1.04
C TYR A 258 -13.98 -6.69 -1.40
N ASP A 259 -13.22 -7.13 -0.40
CA ASP A 259 -11.90 -7.73 -0.55
C ASP A 259 -11.92 -9.16 -0.04
N GLU A 260 -11.92 -10.12 -0.97
CA GLU A 260 -12.01 -11.55 -0.67
C GLU A 260 -10.77 -12.08 0.08
N LYS A 261 -9.64 -11.36 0.04
CA LYS A 261 -8.40 -11.74 0.73
C LYS A 261 -8.35 -11.19 2.17
N MET A 262 -9.29 -10.32 2.54
CA MET A 262 -9.35 -9.65 3.85
C MET A 262 -10.48 -10.19 4.73
N ILE A 263 -10.77 -11.49 4.64
CA ILE A 263 -11.80 -12.18 5.42
C ILE A 263 -11.13 -12.92 6.58
N TRP A 264 -11.69 -12.84 7.77
CA TRP A 264 -11.23 -13.62 8.92
C TRP A 264 -12.38 -13.98 9.87
N SER A 265 -12.18 -15.01 10.70
CA SER A 265 -13.10 -15.34 11.79
C SER A 265 -12.73 -14.55 13.06
N PRO A 266 -13.60 -13.68 13.59
CA PRO A 266 -13.34 -12.92 14.83
C PRO A 266 -12.97 -13.81 16.01
N ASP A 267 -13.51 -15.04 16.07
CA ASP A 267 -13.28 -16.00 17.15
C ASP A 267 -11.80 -16.41 17.28
N ASN A 268 -11.03 -16.32 16.18
CA ASN A 268 -9.60 -16.64 16.18
C ASN A 268 -8.73 -15.49 16.69
N PHE A 269 -9.30 -14.29 16.89
CA PHE A 269 -8.57 -13.06 17.19
C PHE A 269 -9.31 -12.22 18.24
N ASP A 270 -9.68 -12.81 19.38
CA ASP A 270 -10.32 -12.15 20.53
C ASP A 270 -11.59 -11.33 20.18
N GLY A 271 -12.38 -11.80 19.21
CA GLY A 271 -13.61 -11.13 18.79
C GLY A 271 -13.40 -9.86 17.96
N LEU A 272 -12.20 -9.65 17.41
CA LEU A 272 -11.91 -8.52 16.53
C LEU A 272 -12.74 -8.63 15.24
N ASN A 273 -13.71 -7.74 15.08
CA ASN A 273 -14.57 -7.66 13.89
C ASN A 273 -14.15 -6.56 12.91
N VAL A 274 -13.22 -5.70 13.32
CA VAL A 274 -12.81 -4.51 12.57
C VAL A 274 -11.30 -4.40 12.60
N LEU A 275 -10.70 -4.16 11.45
CA LEU A 275 -9.30 -3.82 11.28
C LEU A 275 -9.18 -2.43 10.64
N ASN A 276 -8.39 -1.56 11.25
CA ASN A 276 -8.02 -0.28 10.66
C ASN A 276 -6.69 -0.42 9.91
N LEU A 277 -6.67 0.06 8.67
CA LEU A 277 -5.51 0.03 7.80
C LEU A 277 -5.14 1.43 7.35
N VAL A 278 -3.86 1.67 7.08
CA VAL A 278 -3.39 2.92 6.48
C VAL A 278 -3.21 2.79 4.96
N HIS A 279 -2.91 3.90 4.30
CA HIS A 279 -2.76 3.95 2.85
C HIS A 279 -1.67 2.98 2.36
N HIS A 280 -1.93 2.27 1.25
CA HIS A 280 -1.04 1.26 0.64
C HIS A 280 -0.77 -0.03 1.45
N GLU A 281 -1.54 -0.34 2.50
CA GLU A 281 -1.44 -1.65 3.16
C GLU A 281 -2.17 -2.76 2.39
N ILE A 282 -3.16 -2.40 1.56
CA ILE A 282 -3.96 -3.30 0.72
C ILE A 282 -4.12 -2.73 -0.69
N TRP A 283 -4.75 -3.49 -1.60
CA TRP A 283 -5.08 -3.05 -2.95
C TRP A 283 -6.03 -1.85 -2.90
N LEU A 284 -5.77 -0.85 -3.75
CA LEU A 284 -6.58 0.36 -3.86
C LEU A 284 -6.97 0.59 -5.33
N PRO A 285 -8.23 0.97 -5.61
CA PRO A 285 -8.64 1.33 -6.96
C PRO A 285 -8.09 2.72 -7.36
N GLU A 286 -7.59 2.84 -8.59
CA GLU A 286 -7.08 4.10 -9.15
C GLU A 286 -8.22 4.99 -9.67
N LEU A 287 -9.05 5.51 -8.76
CA LEU A 287 -10.11 6.45 -9.11
C LEU A 287 -9.55 7.85 -9.39
N VAL A 288 -9.99 8.48 -10.47
CA VAL A 288 -9.50 9.76 -10.98
C VAL A 288 -10.65 10.71 -11.27
N ASN A 289 -10.42 12.00 -11.02
CA ASN A 289 -11.25 13.09 -11.51
C ASN A 289 -10.77 13.57 -12.89
N PHE A 290 -11.54 13.29 -13.94
CA PHE A 290 -11.17 13.51 -15.33
C PHE A 290 -11.29 14.95 -15.79
N ASN A 291 -12.15 15.77 -15.20
CA ASN A 291 -12.29 17.18 -15.55
C ASN A 291 -11.63 18.11 -14.52
N ALA A 292 -10.65 17.57 -13.79
CA ALA A 292 -9.89 18.29 -12.77
C ALA A 292 -9.06 19.46 -13.34
N VAL A 293 -8.88 20.50 -12.52
CA VAL A 293 -7.95 21.59 -12.83
C VAL A 293 -6.52 21.14 -12.51
N GLY A 294 -5.69 20.99 -13.53
CA GLY A 294 -4.28 20.59 -13.37
C GLY A 294 -4.07 19.09 -13.61
N LYS A 295 -3.27 18.43 -12.77
CA LYS A 295 -3.08 16.98 -12.87
C LYS A 295 -4.36 16.28 -12.43
N ALA A 296 -4.70 15.19 -13.10
CA ALA A 296 -5.68 14.22 -12.62
C ALA A 296 -5.30 13.78 -11.19
N VAL A 297 -6.07 14.18 -10.20
CA VAL A 297 -5.86 13.80 -8.79
C VAL A 297 -6.94 12.80 -8.39
N SER A 298 -6.55 11.77 -7.64
CA SER A 298 -7.53 10.90 -7.00
C SER A 298 -8.36 11.71 -6.00
N PRO A 299 -9.69 11.55 -5.94
CA PRO A 299 -10.48 12.21 -4.91
C PRO A 299 -10.11 11.72 -3.51
N LEU A 300 -9.35 10.62 -3.38
CA LEU A 300 -9.03 9.99 -2.11
C LEU A 300 -7.62 10.37 -1.66
N GLY A 301 -7.50 10.77 -0.39
CA GLY A 301 -6.22 11.11 0.25
C GLY A 301 -5.72 10.03 1.22
N PRO A 302 -4.55 10.24 1.86
CA PRO A 302 -4.03 9.33 2.88
C PRO A 302 -4.94 9.37 4.12
N ALA A 303 -5.84 8.40 4.23
CA ALA A 303 -6.74 8.23 5.35
C ALA A 303 -6.77 6.77 5.79
N ALA A 304 -7.12 6.54 7.05
CA ALA A 304 -7.33 5.18 7.53
C ALA A 304 -8.57 4.57 6.86
N MET A 305 -8.43 3.33 6.41
CA MET A 305 -9.50 2.49 5.91
C MET A 305 -10.00 1.59 7.02
N ARG A 306 -11.30 1.33 7.03
CA ARG A 306 -11.92 0.40 7.96
C ARG A 306 -12.32 -0.86 7.20
N VAL A 307 -11.78 -2.00 7.62
CA VAL A 307 -12.12 -3.31 7.07
C VAL A 307 -12.91 -4.08 8.12
N THR A 308 -14.03 -4.68 7.73
CA THR A 308 -14.81 -5.58 8.60
C THR A 308 -14.44 -7.04 8.31
N SER A 309 -14.67 -7.92 9.29
CA SER A 309 -14.24 -9.33 9.24
C SER A 309 -14.82 -10.14 8.08
N ASP A 310 -15.93 -9.67 7.54
CA ASP A 310 -16.56 -10.21 6.34
C ASP A 310 -15.80 -9.85 5.05
N GLY A 311 -14.77 -9.00 5.07
CA GLY A 311 -13.99 -8.58 3.89
C GLY A 311 -14.42 -7.24 3.29
N LYS A 312 -15.40 -6.56 3.89
CA LYS A 312 -15.88 -5.27 3.39
C LYS A 312 -14.94 -4.14 3.80
N VAL A 313 -14.44 -3.39 2.83
CA VAL A 313 -13.53 -2.27 3.01
C VAL A 313 -14.28 -0.97 2.80
N ARG A 314 -14.16 -0.03 3.75
CA ARG A 314 -14.71 1.33 3.65
C ARG A 314 -13.59 2.36 3.77
N TRP A 315 -13.46 3.21 2.76
CA TRP A 315 -12.47 4.27 2.70
C TRP A 315 -13.17 5.62 2.56
N SER A 316 -13.08 6.46 3.59
CA SER A 316 -13.75 7.78 3.62
C SER A 316 -12.73 8.87 3.89
N THR A 317 -12.68 9.87 3.02
CA THR A 317 -11.70 10.95 3.09
C THR A 317 -12.35 12.30 2.89
N ARG A 318 -11.76 13.36 3.46
CA ARG A 318 -12.15 14.73 3.15
C ARG A 318 -11.39 15.18 1.89
N SER A 319 -12.14 15.55 0.87
CA SER A 319 -11.62 15.83 -0.47
C SER A 319 -11.94 17.26 -0.87
N HIS A 320 -11.01 17.89 -1.60
CA HIS A 320 -11.23 19.18 -2.27
C HIS A 320 -11.08 18.95 -3.76
N LEU A 321 -12.20 18.92 -4.47
CA LEU A 321 -12.25 18.65 -5.90
C LEU A 321 -12.38 19.96 -6.65
N GLN A 322 -11.44 20.22 -7.56
CA GLN A 322 -11.46 21.39 -8.42
C GLN A 322 -11.68 20.96 -9.85
N THR A 323 -12.78 21.40 -10.47
CA THR A 323 -13.12 21.03 -11.85
C THR A 323 -13.34 22.26 -12.72
N ARG A 324 -13.03 22.14 -14.00
CA ARG A 324 -13.36 23.17 -14.99
C ARG A 324 -14.86 23.16 -15.23
N CYS A 325 -15.46 24.34 -15.27
CA CYS A 325 -16.88 24.52 -15.54
C CYS A 325 -17.08 25.48 -16.71
N GLN A 326 -17.86 25.07 -17.71
CA GLN A 326 -18.19 25.92 -18.84
C GLN A 326 -19.37 26.83 -18.46
N LEU A 327 -19.08 28.12 -18.32
CA LEU A 327 -20.06 29.11 -17.85
C LEU A 327 -20.81 29.76 -18.99
N ASP A 328 -22.12 29.96 -18.81
CA ASP A 328 -22.96 30.78 -19.67
C ASP A 328 -23.33 32.08 -18.94
N LEU A 329 -22.75 33.20 -19.37
CA LEU A 329 -22.93 34.51 -18.76
C LEU A 329 -23.96 35.39 -19.50
N THR A 330 -24.73 34.84 -20.43
CA THR A 330 -25.72 35.59 -21.23
C THR A 330 -26.77 36.31 -20.38
N GLN A 331 -27.15 35.73 -19.24
CA GLN A 331 -28.15 36.26 -18.31
C GLN A 331 -27.54 36.87 -17.04
N TRP A 332 -26.24 37.21 -17.04
CA TRP A 332 -25.60 37.81 -15.87
C TRP A 332 -26.32 39.10 -15.44
N PRO A 333 -26.57 39.34 -14.13
CA PRO A 333 -26.21 38.53 -12.96
C PRO A 333 -27.29 37.51 -12.51
N TRP A 334 -28.34 37.26 -13.30
CA TRP A 334 -29.41 36.28 -13.01
C TRP A 334 -29.11 34.87 -13.54
N ASP A 335 -27.84 34.61 -13.82
CA ASP A 335 -27.37 33.39 -14.43
C ASP A 335 -27.49 32.16 -13.52
N THR A 336 -27.70 31.01 -14.17
CA THR A 336 -27.63 29.68 -13.56
C THR A 336 -26.57 28.88 -14.29
N GLN A 337 -25.67 28.27 -13.53
CA GLN A 337 -24.52 27.53 -14.03
C GLN A 337 -24.68 26.04 -13.76
N THR A 338 -24.22 25.21 -14.69
CA THR A 338 -24.20 23.76 -14.56
C THR A 338 -22.76 23.29 -14.64
N CYS A 339 -22.25 22.74 -13.54
CA CYS A 339 -20.87 22.27 -13.42
C CYS A 339 -20.84 20.78 -13.07
N SER A 340 -19.89 20.04 -13.61
CA SER A 340 -19.75 18.60 -13.39
C SER A 340 -18.47 18.25 -12.61
N ILE A 341 -18.50 17.10 -11.93
CA ILE A 341 -17.31 16.34 -11.51
C ILE A 341 -17.41 14.96 -12.17
N GLU A 342 -16.41 14.61 -12.96
CA GLU A 342 -16.39 13.37 -13.74
C GLU A 342 -15.38 12.39 -13.13
N LEU A 343 -15.88 11.35 -12.47
CA LEU A 343 -15.05 10.35 -11.80
C LEU A 343 -15.04 9.03 -12.56
N GLY A 344 -13.88 8.41 -12.68
CA GLY A 344 -13.78 7.04 -13.17
C GLY A 344 -12.39 6.46 -12.96
N PHE A 345 -12.21 5.20 -13.34
CA PHE A 345 -10.95 4.50 -13.11
C PHE A 345 -9.92 4.82 -14.19
N TRP A 346 -8.67 5.06 -13.79
CA TRP A 346 -7.56 5.29 -14.71
C TRP A 346 -7.15 4.01 -15.44
N SER A 347 -7.14 2.89 -14.72
CA SER A 347 -6.77 1.58 -15.21
C SER A 347 -7.88 0.56 -14.91
N GLN A 348 -7.85 -0.58 -15.62
CA GLN A 348 -8.78 -1.70 -15.38
C GLN A 348 -10.27 -1.36 -15.54
N THR A 349 -10.62 -0.45 -16.47
CA THR A 349 -11.99 0.03 -16.70
C THR A 349 -13.01 -1.07 -16.98
N ASP A 350 -12.60 -2.19 -17.59
CA ASP A 350 -13.50 -3.30 -17.90
C ASP A 350 -13.78 -4.18 -16.67
N ASN A 351 -12.87 -4.15 -15.69
CA ASN A 351 -12.87 -5.01 -14.51
C ASN A 351 -13.39 -4.31 -13.25
N LEU A 352 -13.59 -3.00 -13.32
CA LEU A 352 -14.05 -2.17 -12.20
C LEU A 352 -15.34 -1.46 -12.59
N GLN A 353 -16.33 -1.52 -11.71
CA GLN A 353 -17.59 -0.82 -11.88
C GLN A 353 -17.81 0.15 -10.71
N LEU A 354 -17.98 1.43 -11.01
CA LEU A 354 -18.31 2.44 -10.02
C LEU A 354 -19.83 2.54 -9.88
N ILE A 355 -20.35 2.37 -8.68
CA ILE A 355 -21.79 2.33 -8.38
C ILE A 355 -22.11 3.40 -7.34
N LEU A 356 -23.10 4.24 -7.60
CA LEU A 356 -23.60 5.19 -6.61
C LEU A 356 -24.48 4.48 -5.57
N PHE A 357 -24.31 4.77 -4.28
CA PHE A 357 -25.27 4.30 -3.26
C PHE A 357 -26.68 4.88 -3.50
N GLU A 358 -27.74 4.20 -3.04
CA GLU A 358 -29.13 4.68 -3.15
C GLU A 358 -29.34 6.10 -2.55
N ASN A 359 -28.53 6.49 -1.54
CA ASN A 359 -28.42 7.84 -1.00
C ASN A 359 -26.98 8.39 -1.12
N GLY A 360 -26.37 8.13 -2.28
CA GLY A 360 -24.97 8.41 -2.56
C GLY A 360 -24.64 9.89 -2.78
N THR A 361 -25.64 10.77 -2.84
CA THR A 361 -25.44 12.22 -2.89
C THR A 361 -26.06 12.87 -1.66
N LYS A 362 -25.26 13.64 -0.93
CA LYS A 362 -25.72 14.41 0.24
C LYS A 362 -25.19 15.83 0.19
N LEU A 363 -26.06 16.80 0.43
CA LEU A 363 -25.72 18.21 0.56
C LEU A 363 -25.85 18.61 2.03
N GLU A 364 -24.73 18.93 2.67
CA GLU A 364 -24.66 19.47 4.04
C GLU A 364 -23.88 20.77 4.04
N LEU A 365 -24.41 21.74 3.30
CA LEU A 365 -23.75 23.04 3.13
C LEU A 365 -23.83 23.81 4.45
N GLN A 366 -22.69 24.28 4.94
CA GLN A 366 -22.70 25.29 5.98
C GLN A 366 -23.33 26.56 5.41
N LYS A 367 -24.28 27.18 6.13
CA LYS A 367 -24.83 28.51 5.81
C LYS A 367 -23.69 29.52 5.84
N THR A 368 -23.04 29.67 4.70
CA THR A 368 -21.97 30.63 4.45
C THR A 368 -22.49 31.61 3.41
N SER A 369 -21.97 32.84 3.43
CA SER A 369 -22.28 33.86 2.42
C SER A 369 -21.58 33.51 1.10
N SER A 370 -21.99 32.42 0.44
CA SER A 370 -21.54 32.09 -0.91
C SER A 370 -22.29 32.96 -1.92
N GLU A 371 -21.60 33.41 -2.98
CA GLU A 371 -22.24 34.09 -4.12
C GLU A 371 -23.17 33.16 -4.93
N TRP A 372 -23.18 31.87 -4.59
CA TRP A 372 -23.87 30.82 -5.32
C TRP A 372 -24.76 30.01 -4.38
N GLU A 373 -26.02 29.85 -4.77
CA GLU A 373 -26.98 28.94 -4.18
C GLU A 373 -27.00 27.63 -4.95
N VAL A 374 -26.94 26.50 -4.25
CA VAL A 374 -26.97 25.17 -4.86
C VAL A 374 -28.42 24.74 -5.01
N LEU A 375 -28.92 24.70 -6.25
CA LEU A 375 -30.31 24.31 -6.55
C LEU A 375 -30.50 22.80 -6.51
N ARG A 376 -29.56 22.05 -7.10
CA ARG A 376 -29.61 20.59 -7.18
C ARG A 376 -28.21 19.97 -7.34
N LEU A 377 -28.08 18.76 -6.83
CA LEU A 377 -26.96 17.85 -7.06
C LEU A 377 -27.54 16.54 -7.59
N ASN A 378 -27.19 16.22 -8.83
CA ASN A 378 -27.57 14.97 -9.49
C ASN A 378 -26.33 14.12 -9.71
N ALA A 379 -26.52 12.81 -9.75
CA ALA A 379 -25.46 11.86 -10.08
C ALA A 379 -25.99 10.83 -11.07
N GLU A 380 -25.22 10.58 -12.11
CA GLU A 380 -25.57 9.63 -13.17
C GLU A 380 -24.32 8.93 -13.67
N THR A 381 -24.44 7.65 -14.01
CA THR A 381 -23.40 6.89 -14.69
C THR A 381 -23.48 7.21 -16.18
N VAL A 382 -22.50 7.95 -16.70
CA VAL A 382 -22.46 8.40 -18.09
C VAL A 382 -21.09 8.02 -18.65
N ALA A 383 -21.06 7.54 -19.89
CA ALA A 383 -19.79 7.29 -20.56
C ALA A 383 -19.03 8.61 -20.73
N VAL A 384 -17.81 8.71 -20.20
CA VAL A 384 -16.99 9.93 -20.28
C VAL A 384 -15.96 9.79 -21.39
N ARG A 385 -15.86 10.79 -22.26
CA ARG A 385 -14.88 10.81 -23.35
C ARG A 385 -13.50 11.17 -22.81
N ARG A 386 -12.45 10.44 -23.21
CA ARG A 386 -11.08 10.75 -22.84
C ARG A 386 -10.57 11.98 -23.60
N SER A 387 -10.83 13.18 -23.08
CA SER A 387 -10.44 14.46 -23.70
C SER A 387 -8.92 14.63 -23.94
N TRP A 388 -8.08 13.83 -23.29
CA TRP A 388 -6.62 13.84 -23.42
C TRP A 388 -6.07 12.86 -24.47
N LEU A 389 -6.90 11.92 -24.96
CA LEU A 389 -6.53 10.97 -26.02
C LEU A 389 -6.88 11.47 -27.42
N SER A 390 -7.63 12.56 -27.53
CA SER A 390 -7.95 13.18 -28.83
C SER A 390 -6.71 13.64 -29.60
N ASP A 391 -5.57 13.86 -28.92
CA ASP A 391 -4.30 14.22 -29.56
C ASP A 391 -3.48 12.99 -30.01
N LEU A 392 -3.88 11.78 -29.60
CA LEU A 392 -3.22 10.51 -29.91
C LEU A 392 -4.05 9.62 -30.84
N SER A 393 -5.24 10.06 -31.26
CA SER A 393 -6.06 9.33 -32.21
C SER A 393 -5.41 9.36 -33.59
N SER A 394 -4.53 8.39 -33.84
CA SER A 394 -4.43 7.79 -35.17
C SER A 394 -5.79 7.21 -35.52
N ASP A 395 -6.19 7.43 -36.76
CA ASP A 395 -7.42 6.99 -37.45
C ASP A 395 -7.62 5.46 -37.41
N ASP A 396 -7.80 4.91 -36.22
CA ASP A 396 -8.16 3.53 -35.94
C ASP A 396 -9.32 3.60 -34.96
N GLY A 397 -10.53 3.26 -35.43
CA GLY A 397 -11.84 3.50 -34.81
C GLY A 397 -12.07 2.83 -33.45
N THR A 398 -11.16 3.07 -32.52
CA THR A 398 -11.20 2.66 -31.13
C THR A 398 -12.09 3.62 -30.36
N ASP A 399 -13.05 3.05 -29.63
CA ASP A 399 -14.02 3.80 -28.84
C ASP A 399 -13.30 4.47 -27.67
N ASP A 400 -13.08 5.78 -27.76
CA ASP A 400 -12.37 6.62 -26.77
C ASP A 400 -13.19 6.90 -25.50
N THR A 401 -14.29 6.20 -25.30
CA THR A 401 -15.19 6.39 -24.17
C THR A 401 -14.83 5.47 -23.01
N ILE A 402 -14.86 6.01 -21.79
CA ILE A 402 -14.83 5.22 -20.55
C ILE A 402 -16.27 4.81 -20.28
N PRO A 403 -16.64 3.52 -20.40
CA PRO A 403 -18.04 3.09 -20.36
C PRO A 403 -18.70 3.26 -18.97
N THR A 404 -17.91 3.46 -17.91
CA THR A 404 -18.37 3.42 -16.51
C THR A 404 -17.88 4.59 -15.66
N ALA A 405 -17.93 5.81 -16.19
CA ALA A 405 -17.68 7.00 -15.38
C ALA A 405 -18.96 7.48 -14.66
N LEU A 406 -18.79 8.04 -13.46
CA LEU A 406 -19.84 8.61 -12.64
C LEU A 406 -19.71 10.13 -12.63
N THR A 407 -20.75 10.80 -13.10
CA THR A 407 -20.79 12.26 -13.23
C THR A 407 -21.69 12.85 -12.15
N PHE A 408 -21.13 13.75 -11.33
CA PHE A 408 -21.87 14.55 -10.37
C PHE A 408 -22.12 15.94 -10.95
N THR A 409 -23.39 16.29 -11.15
CA THR A 409 -23.81 17.55 -11.76
C THR A 409 -24.40 18.49 -10.72
N PHE A 410 -23.76 19.63 -10.55
CA PHE A 410 -24.16 20.71 -9.65
C PHE A 410 -24.81 21.82 -10.45
N VAL A 411 -26.02 22.22 -10.06
CA VAL A 411 -26.67 23.41 -10.63
C VAL A 411 -26.67 24.52 -9.61
N LEU A 412 -26.02 25.62 -9.97
CA LEU A 412 -25.72 26.75 -9.12
C LEU A 412 -26.41 28.01 -9.63
N LYS A 413 -27.14 28.71 -8.77
CA LYS A 413 -27.77 29.99 -9.09
C LYS A 413 -27.01 31.12 -8.42
N ARG A 414 -26.72 32.20 -9.16
CA ARG A 414 -26.05 33.36 -8.59
C ARG A 414 -26.99 34.10 -7.63
N ALA A 415 -26.46 34.50 -6.47
CA ALA A 415 -27.11 35.44 -5.57
C ALA A 415 -27.03 36.87 -6.15
N SER A 416 -27.92 37.19 -7.09
CA SER A 416 -27.86 38.43 -7.90
C SER A 416 -28.12 39.72 -7.11
N PHE A 417 -28.65 39.64 -5.88
CA PHE A 417 -29.14 40.79 -5.12
C PHE A 417 -28.08 41.89 -5.00
N GLY A 418 -26.86 41.59 -4.54
CA GLY A 418 -25.79 42.59 -4.40
C GLY A 418 -25.41 43.27 -5.72
N TYR A 419 -25.34 42.50 -6.81
CA TYR A 419 -25.02 43.02 -8.15
C TYR A 419 -26.09 43.97 -8.68
N ILE A 420 -27.36 43.71 -8.37
CA ILE A 420 -28.47 44.57 -8.79
C ILE A 420 -28.36 45.96 -8.13
N TYR A 421 -28.17 46.02 -6.81
CA TYR A 421 -28.10 47.31 -6.10
C TYR A 421 -26.86 48.12 -6.44
N VAL A 422 -25.71 47.46 -6.63
CA VAL A 422 -24.43 48.16 -6.83
C VAL A 422 -24.20 48.53 -8.29
N LEU A 423 -24.66 47.72 -9.25
CA LEU A 423 -24.34 47.93 -10.68
C LEU A 423 -25.59 48.25 -11.51
N VAL A 424 -26.66 47.47 -11.40
CA VAL A 424 -27.82 47.62 -12.31
C VAL A 424 -28.64 48.87 -12.00
N ILE A 425 -28.99 49.12 -10.73
CA ILE A 425 -29.83 50.27 -10.33
C ILE A 425 -29.17 51.62 -10.66
N PRO A 426 -27.88 51.87 -10.36
CA PRO A 426 -27.24 53.14 -10.70
C PRO A 426 -27.17 53.42 -12.21
N ILE A 427 -26.94 52.38 -13.03
CA ILE A 427 -26.90 52.52 -14.49
C ILE A 427 -28.28 52.93 -15.03
N LEU A 428 -29.34 52.26 -14.58
CA LEU A 428 -30.70 52.60 -14.99
C LEU A 428 -31.11 54.01 -14.53
N GLY A 429 -30.66 54.43 -13.35
CA GLY A 429 -30.92 55.77 -12.81
C GLY A 429 -30.17 56.90 -13.52
N GLN A 430 -29.10 56.62 -14.27
CA GLN A 430 -28.38 57.62 -15.09
C GLN A 430 -28.93 57.72 -16.53
N THR A 431 -29.74 56.75 -16.96
CA THR A 431 -30.36 56.72 -18.29
C THR A 431 -31.74 57.39 -18.35
N VAL A 432 -32.17 58.04 -17.26
CA VAL A 432 -33.37 58.87 -17.15
C VAL A 432 -32.94 60.30 -16.87
#